data_AF-A0A2N6BA89-F1
#
_entry.id   AF-A0A2N6BA89-F1
#
_cell.length_a   1.000
_cell.length_b   1.000
_cell.length_c   1.000
_cell.angle_alpha   90.00
_cell.angle_beta   90.00
_cell.angle_gamma   90.00
#
_symmetry.space_group_name_H-M   'P 1'
#
loop_
_entity.id
_entity.type
_entity.pdbx_description
1 polymer ?
#
loop_
_entity_poly.entity_id
_entity_poly.type
_entity_poly.pdbx_seq_one_letter_code
_entity_poly.pdbx_strand_id
1 'polypeptide(L)'
;MSDVVYKKLAAHLDDLPGGFPSTESGVELKILKKLFSPEEAALAVKLTLIPEEAYVIAHRAGENIDKVKEKLHEMSRKGLIYSI
;
A
#
# COMPACT_ATOMS: atom_id res chain seq x y z
N MET A 1 3.46 -16.31 -2.90
CA MET A 1 4.13 -15.16 -2.25
C MET A 1 3.31 -13.88 -2.39
N SER A 2 2.80 -13.54 -3.59
CA SER A 2 1.92 -12.39 -3.84
C SER A 2 0.69 -12.35 -2.93
N ASP A 3 0.00 -13.47 -2.72
CA ASP A 3 -1.18 -13.53 -1.84
C ASP A 3 -0.92 -13.13 -0.39
N VAL A 4 0.29 -13.36 0.12
CA VAL A 4 0.67 -12.96 1.48
C VAL A 4 0.78 -11.44 1.58
N VAL A 5 1.29 -10.78 0.53
CA VAL A 5 1.41 -9.32 0.49
C VAL A 5 0.03 -8.67 0.48
N TYR A 6 -0.90 -9.16 -0.34
CA TYR A 6 -2.25 -8.60 -0.38
C TYR A 6 -3.04 -8.83 0.91
N LYS A 7 -2.83 -9.96 1.59
CA LYS A 7 -3.42 -10.20 2.92
C LYS A 7 -2.87 -9.22 3.97
N LYS A 8 -1.57 -8.94 3.94
CA LYS A 8 -0.95 -7.92 4.81
C LYS A 8 -1.50 -6.52 4.50
N LEU A 9 -1.69 -6.19 3.23
CA LEU A 9 -2.30 -4.94 2.82
C LEU A 9 -3.74 -4.82 3.31
N ALA A 10 -4.55 -5.87 3.14
CA ALA A 10 -5.93 -5.87 3.64
C ALA A 10 -5.98 -5.65 5.15
N ALA A 11 -5.17 -6.38 5.93
CA ALA A 11 -5.11 -6.20 7.38
C ALA A 11 -4.63 -4.79 7.77
N HIS A 12 -3.62 -4.25 7.08
CA HIS A 12 -3.14 -2.89 7.34
C HIS A 12 -4.21 -1.82 7.08
N LEU A 13 -5.00 -1.98 6.00
CA LEU A 13 -6.10 -1.07 5.69
C LEU A 13 -7.26 -1.23 6.69
N ASP A 14 -7.48 -2.44 7.21
CA ASP A 14 -8.52 -2.72 8.21
C ASP A 14 -8.20 -2.11 9.59
N ASP A 15 -6.93 -1.98 9.93
CA ASP A 15 -6.47 -1.30 11.15
C ASP A 15 -6.61 0.24 11.07
N LEU A 16 -6.89 0.81 9.90
CA LEU A 16 -7.10 2.25 9.74
C LEU A 16 -8.54 2.65 10.11
N PRO A 17 -8.80 3.92 10.51
CA PRO A 17 -10.14 4.38 10.91
C PRO A 17 -11.27 4.22 9.87
N GLY A 18 -10.96 3.85 8.62
CA GLY A 18 -11.92 3.54 7.57
C GLY A 18 -12.29 2.06 7.43
N GLY A 19 -11.47 1.14 7.96
CA GLY A 19 -11.64 -0.30 7.83
C GLY A 19 -11.49 -0.83 6.40
N PHE A 20 -11.22 -2.13 6.28
CA PHE A 20 -11.18 -2.89 5.04
C PHE A 20 -11.43 -4.39 5.35
N PRO A 21 -12.65 -4.73 5.81
CA PRO A 21 -12.90 -6.00 6.46
C PRO A 21 -12.76 -7.17 5.51
N SER A 22 -12.25 -8.31 6.02
CA SER A 22 -12.20 -9.56 5.26
C SER A 22 -13.59 -10.06 4.90
N THR A 23 -13.75 -10.66 3.73
CA THR A 23 -15.02 -11.27 3.30
C THR A 23 -14.86 -12.76 3.05
N GLU A 24 -15.93 -13.53 3.26
CA GLU A 24 -15.92 -14.98 2.96
C GLU A 24 -15.60 -15.27 1.49
N SER A 25 -16.01 -14.37 0.60
CA SER A 25 -15.77 -14.49 -0.84
C SER A 25 -14.34 -14.12 -1.28
N GLY A 26 -13.56 -13.49 -0.40
CA GLY A 26 -12.23 -12.95 -0.70
C GLY A 26 -12.24 -11.84 -1.77
N VAL A 27 -13.37 -11.15 -1.94
CA VAL A 27 -13.52 -10.10 -2.96
C VAL A 27 -12.57 -8.93 -2.70
N GLU A 28 -12.29 -8.63 -1.45
CA GLU A 28 -11.37 -7.59 -1.00
C GLU A 28 -9.95 -7.83 -1.53
N LEU A 29 -9.47 -9.07 -1.49
CA LEU A 29 -8.15 -9.43 -2.04
C LEU A 29 -8.14 -9.34 -3.57
N LYS A 30 -9.25 -9.66 -4.24
CA LYS A 30 -9.37 -9.51 -5.70
C LYS A 30 -9.35 -8.04 -6.11
N ILE A 31 -9.95 -7.15 -5.31
CA ILE A 31 -9.89 -5.70 -5.52
C ILE A 31 -8.45 -5.21 -5.38
N LEU A 32 -7.76 -5.55 -4.28
CA LEU A 32 -6.38 -5.13 -4.06
C LEU A 32 -5.43 -5.59 -5.19
N LYS A 33 -5.59 -6.82 -5.68
CA LYS A 33 -4.80 -7.35 -6.82
C LYS A 33 -5.02 -6.62 -8.14
N LYS A 34 -6.19 -5.98 -8.31
CA LYS A 34 -6.49 -5.18 -9.51
C LYS A 34 -5.93 -3.76 -9.40
N LEU A 35 -5.83 -3.25 -8.18
CA LEU A 35 -5.43 -1.88 -7.89
C LEU A 35 -3.92 -1.74 -7.74
N PHE A 36 -3.28 -2.68 -7.04
CA PHE A 36 -1.87 -2.63 -6.68
C PHE A 36 -1.08 -3.73 -7.40
N SER A 37 0.13 -3.40 -7.85
CA SER A 37 1.16 -4.41 -8.09
C SER A 37 1.63 -5.03 -6.77
N PRO A 38 2.28 -6.20 -6.78
CA PRO A 38 2.83 -6.78 -5.55
C PRO A 38 3.85 -5.87 -4.84
N GLU A 39 4.58 -5.05 -5.59
CA GLU A 39 5.56 -4.12 -5.05
C GLU A 39 4.91 -2.89 -4.44
N GLU A 40 3.88 -2.35 -5.10
CA GLU A 40 3.08 -1.25 -4.56
C GLU A 40 2.34 -1.67 -3.29
N ALA A 41 1.78 -2.89 -3.28
CA ALA A 41 1.12 -3.43 -2.09
C ALA A 41 2.09 -3.63 -0.92
N ALA A 42 3.33 -4.04 -1.19
CA ALA A 42 4.36 -4.18 -0.17
C ALA A 42 4.77 -2.82 0.42
N LEU A 43 4.86 -1.78 -0.43
CA LEU A 43 5.15 -0.41 0.00
C LEU A 43 3.96 0.22 0.75
N ALA A 44 2.73 -0.01 0.30
CA ALA A 44 1.52 0.53 0.90
C ALA A 44 1.36 0.11 2.38
N VAL A 45 1.73 -1.13 2.73
CA VAL A 45 1.75 -1.62 4.13
C VAL A 45 2.72 -0.83 5.03
N LYS A 46 3.65 -0.06 4.46
CA LYS A 46 4.60 0.78 5.21
C LYS A 46 4.16 2.23 5.34
N LEU A 47 3.06 2.61 4.69
CA LEU A 47 2.51 3.95 4.79
C LEU A 47 1.76 4.11 6.12
N THR A 48 1.54 5.36 6.49
CA THR A 48 0.76 5.71 7.67
C THR A 48 -0.38 6.63 7.26
N LEU A 49 -1.30 6.88 8.20
CA LEU A 49 -2.43 7.78 7.97
C LEU A 49 -1.98 9.24 7.72
N ILE A 50 -0.82 9.63 8.26
CA ILE A 50 -0.30 10.97 8.16
C ILE A 50 0.64 11.04 6.95
N PRO A 51 0.53 12.08 6.09
CA PRO A 51 1.48 12.28 5.01
C PRO A 51 2.91 12.41 5.54
N GLU A 52 3.83 11.69 4.92
CA GLU A 52 5.24 11.66 5.29
C GLU A 52 6.12 11.90 4.07
N GLU A 53 7.29 12.47 4.30
CA GLU A 53 8.29 12.68 3.26
C GLU A 53 8.80 11.34 2.71
N ALA A 54 9.04 11.30 1.39
CA ALA A 54 9.45 10.08 0.71
C ALA A 54 10.71 9.43 1.30
N TYR A 55 11.65 10.21 1.86
CA TYR A 55 12.85 9.68 2.51
C TYR A 55 12.54 8.91 3.80
N VAL A 56 11.53 9.35 4.57
CA VAL A 56 11.09 8.67 5.81
C VAL A 56 10.48 7.32 5.44
N ILE A 57 9.62 7.32 4.43
CA ILE A 57 8.98 6.11 3.91
C ILE A 57 10.06 5.15 3.37
N ALA A 58 11.03 5.64 2.60
CA ALA A 58 12.12 4.83 2.06
C ALA A 58 12.98 4.20 3.15
N HIS A 59 13.32 4.96 4.19
CA HIS A 59 14.05 4.46 5.35
C HIS A 59 13.27 3.33 6.06
N ARG A 60 11.96 3.51 6.27
CA ARG A 60 11.08 2.49 6.88
C ARG A 60 10.92 1.24 6.00
N ALA A 61 10.87 1.43 4.69
CA ALA A 61 10.79 0.34 3.72
C ALA A 61 12.13 -0.41 3.55
N GLY A 62 13.25 0.20 3.96
CA GLY A 62 14.59 -0.32 3.68
C GLY A 62 14.91 -0.31 2.18
N GLU A 63 14.29 0.59 1.42
CA GLU A 63 14.43 0.72 -0.03
C GLU A 63 15.16 2.01 -0.42
N ASN A 64 15.68 2.03 -1.64
CA ASN A 64 16.29 3.24 -2.20
C ASN A 64 15.23 4.32 -2.42
N ILE A 65 15.56 5.57 -2.05
CA ILE A 65 14.64 6.71 -2.10
C ILE A 65 14.10 7.00 -3.51
N ASP A 66 14.91 6.86 -4.56
CA ASP A 66 14.48 7.18 -5.92
C ASP A 66 13.43 6.17 -6.41
N LYS A 67 13.65 4.88 -6.10
CA LYS A 67 12.66 3.83 -6.37
C LYS A 67 11.36 4.04 -5.60
N VAL A 68 11.46 4.47 -4.34
CA VAL A 68 10.28 4.73 -3.51
C VAL A 68 9.51 5.94 -4.05
N LYS A 69 10.20 7.02 -4.43
CA LYS A 69 9.57 8.20 -5.06
C LYS A 69 8.82 7.84 -6.34
N GLU A 70 9.45 7.05 -7.21
CA GLU A 70 8.82 6.58 -8.45
C GLU A 70 7.53 5.80 -8.15
N LYS A 71 7.59 4.80 -7.25
CA LYS A 71 6.42 4.01 -6.85
C LYS A 71 5.33 4.86 -6.21
N LEU A 72 5.67 5.77 -5.28
CA LEU A 72 4.70 6.66 -4.64
C LEU A 72 4.01 7.57 -5.67
N HIS A 73 4.78 8.09 -6.63
CA HIS A 73 4.23 8.90 -7.71
C HIS A 73 3.26 8.09 -8.59
N GLU A 74 3.59 6.86 -8.96
CA GLU A 74 2.67 5.97 -9.71
C GLU A 74 1.39 5.66 -8.93
N MET A 75 1.51 5.32 -7.64
CA MET A 75 0.39 5.06 -6.76
C MET A 75 -0.52 6.29 -6.62
N SER A 76 0.06 7.48 -6.52
CA SER A 76 -0.69 8.73 -6.48
C SER A 76 -1.44 8.97 -7.79
N ARG A 77 -0.81 8.74 -8.95
CA ARG A 77 -1.46 8.86 -10.27
C ARG A 77 -2.61 7.88 -10.47
N LYS A 78 -2.54 6.70 -9.85
CA LYS A 78 -3.63 5.70 -9.84
C LYS A 78 -4.74 6.02 -8.85
N GLY A 79 -4.58 7.05 -8.00
CA GLY A 79 -5.51 7.39 -6.93
C GLY A 79 -5.48 6.41 -5.75
N LEU A 80 -4.40 5.63 -5.60
CA LEU A 80 -4.25 4.65 -4.52
C LEU A 80 -3.79 5.29 -3.22
N ILE A 81 -3.08 6.42 -3.32
CA ILE A 81 -2.60 7.20 -2.18
C ILE A 81 -2.85 8.69 -2.41
N TYR A 82 -2.97 9.41 -1.31
CA TYR A 82 -3.02 10.87 -1.32
C TYR A 82 -1.59 11.42 -1.30
N SER A 83 -1.34 12.47 -2.09
CA SER A 83 -0.06 13.19 -2.16
C SER A 83 -0.33 14.69 -2.18
N ILE A 84 0.50 15.47 -1.49
CA ILE A 84 0.48 16.95 -1.44
C ILE A 84 1.85 17.53 -1.74
#